data_AF-A0A021VXU1-F1
#
_entry.id   AF-A0A021VXU1-F1
#
_cell.length_a   1.000
_cell.length_b   1.000
_cell.length_c   1.000
_cell.angle_alpha   90.00
_cell.angle_beta   90.00
_cell.angle_gamma   90.00
#
_symmetry.space_group_name_H-M   'P 1'
#
loop_
_entity.id
_entity.type
_entity.pdbx_description
1 polymer ?
#
loop_
_entity_poly.entity_id
_entity_poly.type
_entity_poly.pdbx_seq_one_letter_code
_entity_poly.pdbx_strand_id
1 'polypeptide(L)'
;MPDAGPPAPPLLSGRALLRLLGTGLLGLVVGVVGTSVHRAEPPWGLVLALLCVLSAGVLARAWTGWAGMLAVALGVFAAVSLLGGPGPGGDVLVALQPLGVVWYAGALTVALVALLPRRWFSDEPRAAPERRRPAVSPAP
;
A
#
# COMPACT_ATOMS: atom_id res chain seq x y z
N MET A 1 -34.93 -13.24 32.95
CA MET A 1 -34.67 -13.33 31.50
C MET A 1 -33.38 -12.56 31.26
N PRO A 2 -32.23 -13.22 31.02
CA PRO A 2 -30.97 -12.52 30.88
C PRO A 2 -31.00 -11.64 29.63
N ASP A 3 -30.69 -10.36 29.80
CA ASP A 3 -30.61 -9.39 28.72
C ASP A 3 -29.52 -9.82 27.73
N ALA A 4 -29.94 -10.24 26.54
CA ALA A 4 -29.01 -10.46 25.44
C ALA A 4 -28.39 -9.09 25.10
N GLY A 5 -27.12 -8.91 25.46
CA GLY A 5 -26.36 -7.71 25.13
C GLY A 5 -26.44 -7.40 23.62
N PRO A 6 -26.22 -6.14 23.21
CA PRO A 6 -26.32 -5.76 21.82
C PRO A 6 -25.40 -6.64 20.96
N PRO A 7 -25.84 -7.05 19.75
CA PRO A 7 -25.05 -7.91 18.88
C PRO A 7 -23.69 -7.25 18.59
N ALA A 8 -22.62 -8.03 18.66
CA ALA A 8 -21.28 -7.55 18.37
C ALA A 8 -21.24 -6.95 16.94
N PRO A 9 -20.66 -5.75 16.75
CA PRO A 9 -20.58 -5.16 15.43
C PRO A 9 -19.79 -6.08 14.48
N PRO A 10 -20.15 -6.12 13.18
CA PRO A 10 -19.42 -6.94 12.21
C PRO A 10 -17.96 -6.51 12.14
N LEU A 11 -17.06 -7.50 12.15
CA LEU A 11 -15.61 -7.29 12.17
C LEU A 11 -15.08 -6.54 10.93
N LEU A 12 -15.81 -6.55 9.82
CA LEU A 12 -15.49 -5.85 8.57
C LEU A 12 -16.71 -5.11 8.03
N SER A 13 -16.64 -3.78 7.99
CA SER A 13 -17.65 -2.98 7.30
C SER A 13 -17.53 -3.15 5.79
N GLY A 14 -18.65 -3.13 5.05
CA GLY A 14 -18.62 -3.25 3.58
C GLY A 14 -17.76 -2.17 2.91
N ARG A 15 -17.71 -0.96 3.47
CA ARG A 15 -16.81 0.11 3.00
C ARG A 15 -15.34 -0.22 3.20
N ALA A 16 -14.98 -0.84 4.33
CA ALA A 16 -13.61 -1.28 4.56
C ALA A 16 -13.21 -2.37 3.56
N LEU A 17 -14.09 -3.34 3.30
CA LEU A 17 -13.87 -4.38 2.31
C LEU A 17 -13.64 -3.79 0.91
N LEU A 18 -14.49 -2.86 0.46
CA LEU A 18 -14.33 -2.21 -0.84
C LEU A 18 -13.00 -1.46 -0.98
N ARG A 19 -12.53 -0.79 0.08
CA ARG A 19 -11.22 -0.11 0.08
C ARG A 19 -10.06 -1.11 0.02
N LEU A 20 -10.18 -2.26 0.71
CA LEU A 20 -9.19 -3.34 0.64
C LEU A 20 -9.14 -3.98 -0.75
N LEU A 21 -10.30 -4.23 -1.36
CA LEU A 21 -10.38 -4.71 -2.74
C LEU A 21 -9.78 -3.69 -3.72
N GLY A 22 -10.08 -2.40 -3.55
CA GLY A 22 -9.52 -1.32 -4.39
C GLY A 22 -8.00 -1.21 -4.28
N THR A 23 -7.44 -1.33 -3.07
CA THR A 23 -5.98 -1.34 -2.87
C THR A 23 -5.32 -2.62 -3.39
N GLY A 24 -5.96 -3.77 -3.24
CA GLY A 24 -5.52 -5.02 -3.87
C GLY A 24 -5.49 -4.94 -5.40
N LEU A 25 -6.55 -4.39 -6.00
CA LEU A 25 -6.63 -4.16 -7.45
C LEU A 25 -5.56 -3.17 -7.93
N LEU A 26 -5.30 -2.11 -7.16
CA LEU A 26 -4.18 -1.20 -7.44
C LEU A 26 -2.84 -1.95 -7.48
N GLY A 27 -2.60 -2.82 -6.48
CA GLY A 27 -1.40 -3.67 -6.47
C GLY A 27 -1.31 -4.56 -7.70
N LEU A 28 -2.42 -5.18 -8.11
CA LEU A 28 -2.48 -6.00 -9.31
C LEU A 28 -2.11 -5.20 -10.58
N VAL A 29 -2.72 -4.02 -10.76
CA VAL A 29 -2.43 -3.13 -11.90
C VAL A 29 -0.95 -2.72 -11.91
N VAL A 30 -0.42 -2.34 -10.75
CA VAL A 30 0.99 -1.97 -10.60
C VAL A 30 1.91 -3.15 -10.91
N GLY A 31 1.57 -4.35 -10.47
CA GLY A 31 2.34 -5.56 -10.77
C GLY A 31 2.35 -5.90 -12.27
N VAL A 32 1.21 -5.75 -12.96
CA VAL A 32 1.11 -5.93 -14.41
C VAL A 32 1.98 -4.91 -15.14
N VAL A 33 1.80 -3.61 -14.85
CA VAL A 33 2.57 -2.53 -15.49
C VAL A 33 4.06 -2.66 -15.19
N GLY A 34 4.41 -2.92 -13.93
CA GLY A 34 5.80 -3.11 -13.52
C GLY A 34 6.46 -4.30 -14.21
N THR A 35 5.73 -5.40 -14.44
CA THR A 35 6.26 -6.55 -15.17
C THR A 35 6.56 -6.20 -16.64
N SER A 36 5.78 -5.34 -17.27
CA SER A 36 6.10 -4.84 -18.62
C SER A 36 7.30 -3.89 -18.61
N VAL A 37 7.39 -3.01 -17.61
CA VAL A 37 8.37 -1.91 -17.57
C VAL A 37 9.75 -2.35 -17.05
N HIS A 38 9.83 -3.34 -16.15
CA HIS A 38 11.07 -3.67 -15.45
C HIS A 38 12.23 -4.07 -16.37
N ARG A 39 11.91 -4.54 -17.58
CA ARG A 39 12.87 -4.98 -18.61
C ARG A 39 13.06 -4.01 -19.76
N ALA A 40 12.34 -2.89 -19.79
CA ALA A 40 12.33 -1.97 -20.94
C ALA A 40 13.69 -1.29 -21.15
N GLU A 41 14.31 -0.82 -20.06
CA GLU A 41 15.65 -0.22 -20.06
C GLU A 41 16.33 -0.62 -18.76
N PRO A 42 17.33 -1.52 -18.79
CA PRO A 42 18.05 -1.89 -17.57
C PRO A 42 19.13 -0.85 -17.19
N PRO A 43 19.23 -0.42 -15.92
CA PRO A 43 18.44 -0.83 -14.75
C PRO A 43 17.21 0.07 -14.47
N TRP A 44 16.97 1.12 -15.25
CA TRP A 44 16.01 2.16 -14.86
C TRP A 44 14.55 1.71 -14.90
N GLY A 45 14.19 0.79 -15.79
CA GLY A 45 12.88 0.15 -15.83
C GLY A 45 12.55 -0.56 -14.51
N LEU A 46 13.52 -1.27 -13.92
CA LEU A 46 13.36 -1.91 -12.62
C LEU A 46 13.18 -0.85 -11.52
N VAL A 47 14.01 0.19 -11.52
CA VAL A 47 13.91 1.29 -10.53
C VAL A 47 12.53 1.93 -10.58
N LEU A 48 12.02 2.26 -11.76
CA LEU A 48 10.69 2.83 -11.96
C LEU A 48 9.58 1.88 -11.49
N ALA A 49 9.69 0.58 -11.81
CA ALA A 49 8.73 -0.42 -11.37
C ALA A 49 8.66 -0.52 -9.83
N LEU A 50 9.81 -0.52 -9.14
CA LEU A 50 9.87 -0.52 -7.68
C LEU A 50 9.34 0.78 -7.06
N LEU A 51 9.60 1.93 -7.69
CA LEU A 51 9.04 3.22 -7.26
C LEU A 51 7.51 3.24 -7.39
N CYS A 52 6.94 2.62 -8.43
CA CYS A 52 5.49 2.46 -8.54
C CYS A 52 4.92 1.59 -7.40
N VAL A 53 5.59 0.49 -7.04
CA VAL A 53 5.19 -0.36 -5.91
C VAL A 53 5.22 0.42 -4.59
N LEU A 54 6.29 1.18 -4.35
CA LEU A 54 6.41 2.04 -3.17
C LEU A 54 5.32 3.12 -3.13
N SER A 55 5.04 3.77 -4.27
CA SER A 55 4.00 4.80 -4.38
C SER A 55 2.61 4.24 -4.08
N ALA A 56 2.30 3.05 -4.60
CA ALA A 56 1.07 2.33 -4.27
C ALA A 56 0.99 1.95 -2.79
N GLY A 57 2.12 1.53 -2.19
CA GLY A 57 2.23 1.26 -0.76
C GLY A 57 1.99 2.51 0.10
N VAL A 58 2.53 3.66 -0.28
CA VAL A 58 2.30 4.96 0.39
C VAL A 58 0.82 5.32 0.33
N LEU A 59 0.21 5.22 -0.86
CA LEU A 59 -1.22 5.48 -1.03
C LEU A 59 -2.08 4.53 -0.18
N ALA A 60 -1.79 3.23 -0.21
CA ALA A 60 -2.52 2.25 0.58
C ALA A 60 -2.35 2.47 2.09
N ARG A 61 -1.14 2.84 2.54
CA ARG A 61 -0.89 3.18 3.94
C ARG A 61 -1.69 4.40 4.39
N ALA A 62 -1.77 5.43 3.56
CA ALA A 62 -2.58 6.61 3.85
C ALA A 62 -4.08 6.29 3.87
N TRP A 63 -4.56 5.42 2.97
CA TRP A 63 -6.00 5.25 2.77
C TRP A 63 -6.63 4.15 3.64
N THR A 64 -5.85 3.12 3.97
CA THR A 64 -6.34 1.87 4.60
C THR A 64 -5.37 1.30 5.64
N GLY A 65 -4.25 1.98 5.90
CA GLY A 65 -3.24 1.53 6.84
C GLY A 65 -2.54 0.24 6.41
N TRP A 66 -2.19 -0.59 7.40
CA TRP A 66 -1.43 -1.83 7.19
C TRP A 66 -2.15 -2.87 6.34
N ALA A 67 -3.48 -2.96 6.46
CA ALA A 67 -4.25 -3.97 5.74
C ALA A 67 -4.21 -3.72 4.21
N GLY A 68 -4.26 -2.46 3.76
CA GLY A 68 -4.11 -2.17 2.34
C GLY A 68 -2.67 -2.29 1.85
N MET A 69 -1.66 -2.03 2.68
CA MET A 69 -0.28 -2.34 2.30
C MET A 69 -0.13 -3.84 1.99
N LEU A 70 -0.71 -4.71 2.83
CA LEU A 70 -0.75 -6.14 2.57
C LEU A 70 -1.54 -6.46 1.30
N ALA A 71 -2.69 -5.82 1.08
CA ALA A 71 -3.49 -6.02 -0.13
C ALA A 71 -2.71 -5.63 -1.40
N VAL A 72 -1.99 -4.50 -1.40
CA VAL A 72 -1.10 -4.10 -2.52
C VAL A 72 -0.01 -5.14 -2.73
N ALA A 73 0.68 -5.57 -1.67
CA ALA A 73 1.74 -6.56 -1.77
C ALA A 73 1.24 -7.89 -2.37
N LEU A 74 0.08 -8.37 -1.94
CA LEU A 74 -0.57 -9.56 -2.50
C LEU A 74 -0.97 -9.35 -3.96
N GLY A 75 -1.52 -8.19 -4.32
CA GLY A 75 -1.88 -7.87 -5.71
C GLY A 75 -0.67 -7.85 -6.63
N VAL A 76 0.43 -7.19 -6.22
CA VAL A 76 1.70 -7.17 -6.97
C VAL A 76 2.25 -8.59 -7.10
N PHE A 77 2.33 -9.33 -5.99
CA PHE A 77 2.86 -10.70 -5.99
C PHE A 77 2.04 -11.62 -6.89
N ALA A 78 0.70 -11.51 -6.86
CA ALA A 78 -0.18 -12.29 -7.72
C ALA A 78 0.06 -11.98 -9.20
N ALA A 79 0.13 -10.70 -9.58
CA ALA A 79 0.41 -10.29 -10.96
C ALA A 79 1.78 -10.81 -11.43
N VAL A 80 2.83 -10.63 -10.63
CA VAL A 80 4.20 -11.05 -10.96
C VAL A 80 4.29 -12.59 -11.07
N SER A 81 3.61 -13.32 -10.17
CA SER A 81 3.59 -14.79 -10.21
C SER A 81 2.85 -15.32 -11.44
N LEU A 82 1.73 -14.70 -11.81
CA LEU A 82 0.95 -15.08 -12.99
C LEU A 82 1.70 -14.76 -14.30
N LEU A 83 2.34 -13.60 -14.38
CA LEU A 83 3.05 -13.14 -15.58
C LEU A 83 4.49 -13.68 -15.67
N GLY A 84 5.07 -14.12 -14.56
CA GLY A 84 6.40 -14.71 -14.49
C GLY A 84 6.47 -16.17 -14.96
N GLY A 85 5.34 -16.77 -15.35
CA GLY A 85 5.30 -18.10 -15.95
C GLY A 85 5.74 -18.11 -17.43
N PRO A 86 5.89 -19.32 -18.03
CA PRO A 86 6.19 -19.46 -19.45
C PRO A 86 5.04 -18.92 -20.31
N GLY A 87 5.37 -18.07 -21.28
CA GLY A 87 4.44 -17.58 -22.29
C GLY A 87 4.29 -18.52 -23.50
N PRO A 88 3.37 -18.22 -24.43
CA PRO A 88 3.09 -19.05 -25.61
C PRO A 88 4.31 -19.29 -26.53
N GLY A 89 5.30 -18.39 -26.49
CA GLY A 89 6.56 -18.50 -27.24
C GLY A 89 7.71 -19.16 -26.47
N GLY A 90 7.47 -19.68 -25.27
CA GLY A 90 8.52 -20.18 -24.36
C GLY A 90 9.28 -19.07 -23.61
N ASP A 91 9.03 -17.80 -23.95
CA ASP A 91 9.59 -16.65 -23.24
C ASP A 91 8.99 -16.51 -21.84
N VAL A 92 9.83 -16.07 -20.91
CA VAL A 92 9.44 -15.76 -19.53
C VAL A 92 9.57 -14.25 -19.34
N LEU A 93 8.51 -13.58 -18.88
CA LEU A 93 8.58 -12.14 -18.66
C LEU A 93 9.52 -11.79 -17.51
N VAL A 94 9.56 -12.64 -16.48
CA VAL A 94 10.42 -12.50 -15.30
C VAL A 94 11.37 -13.68 -15.22
N ALA A 95 12.41 -13.66 -16.06
CA ALA A 95 13.39 -14.73 -16.06
C ALA A 95 14.32 -14.67 -14.82
N LEU A 96 14.82 -15.83 -14.37
CA LEU A 96 15.58 -16.01 -13.12
C LEU A 96 17.06 -15.53 -13.21
N GLN A 97 17.27 -14.37 -13.82
CA GLN A 97 18.52 -13.61 -13.78
C GLN A 97 18.44 -12.53 -12.68
N PRO A 98 19.56 -11.86 -12.32
CA PRO A 98 19.60 -10.95 -11.16
C PRO A 98 18.46 -9.91 -11.12
N LEU A 99 18.22 -9.18 -12.22
CA LEU A 99 17.15 -8.18 -12.26
C LEU A 99 15.74 -8.77 -12.15
N GLY A 100 15.52 -9.96 -12.72
CA GLY A 100 14.24 -10.65 -12.62
C GLY A 100 13.98 -11.19 -11.22
N VAL A 101 15.00 -11.67 -10.51
CA VAL A 101 14.89 -12.06 -9.10
C VAL A 101 14.56 -10.85 -8.22
N VAL A 102 15.20 -9.70 -8.44
CA VAL A 102 14.86 -8.46 -7.71
C VAL A 102 13.42 -8.04 -8.00
N TRP A 103 12.98 -8.09 -9.25
CA TRP A 103 11.60 -7.77 -9.59
C TRP A 103 10.59 -8.77 -8.99
N TYR A 104 10.92 -10.06 -8.96
CA TYR A 104 10.10 -11.08 -8.33
C TYR A 104 9.89 -10.82 -6.84
N ALA A 105 10.93 -10.33 -6.15
CA ALA A 105 10.87 -9.86 -4.77
C ALA A 105 10.22 -8.46 -4.62
N GLY A 106 9.81 -7.81 -5.72
CA GLY A 106 9.32 -6.44 -5.76
C GLY A 106 8.14 -6.18 -4.83
N ALA A 107 7.24 -7.15 -4.64
CA ALA A 107 6.13 -7.04 -3.69
C ALA A 107 6.58 -6.75 -2.25
N LEU A 108 7.75 -7.27 -1.84
CA LEU A 108 8.31 -7.06 -0.51
C LEU A 108 8.75 -5.61 -0.28
N THR A 109 9.03 -4.85 -1.34
CA THR A 109 9.45 -3.45 -1.22
C THR A 109 8.36 -2.56 -0.63
N VAL A 110 7.09 -2.94 -0.70
CA VAL A 110 6.00 -2.27 0.03
C VAL A 110 6.30 -2.17 1.52
N ALA A 111 7.00 -3.15 2.10
CA ALA A 111 7.37 -3.13 3.52
C ALA A 111 8.28 -1.94 3.89
N LEU A 112 9.04 -1.37 2.95
CA LEU A 112 9.86 -0.18 3.20
C LEU A 112 9.01 1.04 3.56
N VAL A 113 7.76 1.09 3.10
CA VAL A 113 6.80 2.15 3.45
C VAL A 113 6.47 2.13 4.96
N ALA A 114 6.66 0.98 5.64
CA ALA A 114 6.52 0.86 7.08
C ALA A 114 7.44 1.80 7.87
N LEU A 115 8.61 2.09 7.30
CA LEU A 115 9.66 2.91 7.90
C LEU A 115 9.34 4.40 7.86
N LEU A 116 8.37 4.82 7.04
CA LEU A 116 7.98 6.23 6.97
C LEU A 116 7.32 6.69 8.28
N PRO A 117 7.59 7.94 8.72
CA PRO A 117 7.05 8.48 9.96
C PRO A 117 5.52 8.36 10.04
N ARG A 118 5.02 7.79 11.14
CA ARG A 118 3.56 7.62 11.35
C ARG A 118 2.80 8.95 11.24
N ARG A 119 3.43 10.05 11.64
CA ARG A 119 2.89 11.42 11.54
C ARG A 119 2.57 11.88 10.11
N TRP A 120 3.14 11.26 9.07
CA TRP A 120 2.81 11.57 7.67
C TRP A 120 1.44 11.04 7.24
N PHE A 121 0.91 10.07 7.99
CA PHE A 121 -0.35 9.38 7.69
C PHE A 121 -1.42 9.63 8.77
N SER A 122 -1.20 10.59 9.67
CA SER A 122 -2.18 10.96 10.69
C SER A 122 -3.15 11.99 10.14
N ASP A 123 -4.44 11.70 10.22
CA ASP A 123 -5.53 12.64 9.89
C ASP A 123 -5.95 13.48 11.10
N GLU A 124 -5.25 13.39 12.24
CA GLU A 124 -5.58 14.18 13.43
C GLU A 124 -5.44 15.69 13.13
N PRO A 125 -6.47 16.49 13.42
CA PRO A 125 -6.38 17.94 13.29
C PRO A 125 -5.21 18.47 14.12
N ARG A 126 -4.30 19.23 13.49
CA ARG A 126 -3.24 19.92 14.23
C ARG A 126 -3.91 20.86 15.22
N ALA A 127 -3.69 20.66 16.52
CA ALA A 127 -4.19 21.56 17.55
C ALA A 127 -3.78 22.99 17.20
N ALA A 128 -4.78 23.86 17.00
CA ALA A 128 -4.52 25.27 16.75
C ALA A 128 -3.73 25.82 17.96
N PRO A 129 -2.70 26.67 17.74
CA PRO A 129 -1.97 27.28 18.84
C PRO A 129 -3.00 27.94 19.76
N GLU A 130 -3.00 27.51 21.02
CA GLU A 130 -3.90 28.04 22.04
C GLU A 130 -3.61 29.54 22.13
N ARG A 131 -4.49 30.36 21.52
CA ARG A 131 -4.35 31.81 21.48
C ARG A 131 -4.47 32.26 22.92
N ARG A 132 -3.32 32.41 23.59
CA ARG A 132 -3.20 32.74 25.02
C ARG A 132 -4.18 33.87 25.32
N ARG A 133 -5.33 33.53 25.94
CA ARG A 133 -6.30 34.56 26.32
C ARG A 133 -5.56 35.50 27.26
N PRO A 134 -5.48 36.81 26.96
CA PRO A 134 -4.88 37.75 27.90
C PRO A 134 -5.60 37.56 29.23
N ALA A 135 -4.82 37.31 30.29
CA ALA A 135 -5.35 37.20 31.63
C ALA A 135 -6.11 38.49 31.92
N VAL A 136 -7.43 38.40 32.02
CA VAL A 136 -8.24 39.51 32.52
C VAL A 136 -7.86 39.62 33.99
N SER A 137 -6.98 40.57 34.30
CA SER A 137 -6.62 40.91 35.67
C SER A 137 -7.89 41.45 36.33
N PRO A 138 -8.37 40.87 37.45
CA PRO A 138 -9.45 41.48 38.20
C PRO A 138 -8.97 42.86 38.68
N ALA A 139 -9.75 43.90 38.36
CA ALA A 139 -9.51 45.26 38.82
C ALA A 139 -9.69 45.33 40.36
N PRO A 140 -8.91 46.19 41.04
CA PRO A 140 -8.94 46.34 42.50
C PRO A 140 -10.23 46.95 43.03
#